data_AF-A0A972B8K2-F1
#
_entry.id   AF-A0A972B8K2-F1
#
_cell.length_a   1.000
_cell.length_b   1.000
_cell.length_c   1.000
_cell.angle_alpha   90.00
_cell.angle_beta   90.00
_cell.angle_gamma   90.00
#
_symmetry.space_group_name_H-M   'P 1'
#
loop_
_entity.id
_entity.type
_entity.pdbx_description
1 polymer ?
#
loop_
_entity_poly.entity_id
_entity_poly.type
_entity_poly.pdbx_seq_one_letter_code
_entity_poly.pdbx_strand_id
1 'polypeptide(L)'
;MEKLASHGLINGYPDGSFKPNQVITRAEAATLVNSILERTPHKERLLDDMKRWPDNADSNEWYYAQIQEATNSHEYERTNKSYRETWTKLLSVRDWVALEKEWSSSNSSSNPGSVTK
;
A
#
# COMPACT_ATOMS: atom_id res chain seq x y z
N MET A 1 -13.49 -0.94 -9.29
CA MET A 1 -13.42 -0.32 -10.63
C MET A 1 -13.84 1.16 -10.63
N GLU A 2 -14.96 1.54 -10.02
CA GLU A 2 -15.49 2.92 -10.07
C GLU A 2 -14.58 4.01 -9.46
N LYS A 3 -13.87 3.73 -8.36
CA LYS A 3 -12.97 4.72 -7.71
C LYS A 3 -11.70 5.04 -8.52
N LEU A 4 -11.26 4.17 -9.43
CA LEU A 4 -10.05 4.40 -10.23
C LEU A 4 -10.36 5.00 -11.60
N ALA A 5 -11.53 4.67 -12.13
CA ALA A 5 -12.11 5.34 -13.28
C ALA A 5 -12.38 6.82 -12.98
N SER A 6 -12.90 7.15 -11.79
CA SER A 6 -13.20 8.54 -11.39
C SER A 6 -11.95 9.41 -11.18
N HIS A 7 -10.78 8.81 -10.98
CA HIS A 7 -9.50 9.52 -10.82
C HIS A 7 -8.58 9.38 -12.05
N GLY A 8 -9.04 8.77 -13.15
CA GLY A 8 -8.25 8.63 -14.39
C GLY A 8 -7.04 7.69 -14.30
N LEU A 9 -7.03 6.77 -13.31
CA LEU A 9 -5.88 5.92 -13.01
C LEU A 9 -5.95 4.51 -13.63
N ILE A 10 -7.15 4.03 -13.99
CA ILE A 10 -7.35 2.69 -14.59
C ILE A 10 -8.15 2.70 -15.89
N ASN A 11 -8.89 3.76 -16.18
CA ASN A 11 -9.20 4.07 -17.59
C ASN A 11 -8.03 4.92 -18.07
N GLY A 12 -7.51 4.67 -19.27
CA GLY A 12 -6.49 5.53 -19.87
C GLY A 12 -6.84 7.02 -19.76
N TYR A 13 -5.90 7.89 -20.06
CA TYR A 13 -6.12 9.34 -19.98
C TYR A 13 -7.41 9.74 -20.73
N PRO A 14 -8.06 10.86 -20.39
CA PRO A 14 -9.31 11.27 -21.05
C PRO A 14 -9.24 11.36 -22.58
N ASP A 15 -8.04 11.44 -23.15
CA ASP A 15 -7.73 11.40 -24.58
C ASP A 15 -7.62 9.98 -25.18
N GLY A 16 -7.87 8.94 -24.38
CA GLY A 16 -7.76 7.54 -24.77
C GLY A 16 -6.34 6.98 -24.74
N SER A 17 -5.32 7.76 -24.35
CA SER A 17 -3.94 7.30 -24.34
C SER A 17 -3.61 6.43 -23.12
N PHE A 18 -2.68 5.49 -23.30
CA PHE A 18 -2.01 4.77 -22.24
C PHE A 18 -0.53 5.17 -22.26
N LYS A 19 -0.01 5.69 -21.14
CA LYS A 19 1.35 6.25 -21.04
C LYS A 19 2.22 5.40 -20.10
N PRO A 20 2.64 4.18 -20.51
CA PRO A 20 3.34 3.25 -19.62
C PRO A 20 4.69 3.76 -19.10
N ASN A 21 5.32 4.69 -19.84
CA ASN A 21 6.60 5.29 -19.48
C ASN A 21 6.46 6.60 -18.69
N GLN A 22 5.24 7.03 -18.39
CA GLN A 22 5.03 8.24 -17.59
C GLN A 22 5.34 7.94 -16.13
N VAL A 23 6.13 8.81 -15.50
CA VAL A 23 6.34 8.77 -14.06
C VAL A 23 5.03 9.02 -13.32
N ILE A 24 4.76 8.23 -12.28
CA ILE A 24 3.60 8.37 -11.41
C ILE A 24 4.03 8.78 -10.01
N THR A 25 3.12 9.42 -9.28
CA THR A 25 3.30 9.78 -7.87
C THR A 25 3.15 8.56 -6.96
N ARG A 26 3.64 8.68 -5.71
CA ARG A 26 3.44 7.67 -4.66
C ARG A 26 1.96 7.42 -4.37
N ALA A 27 1.14 8.47 -4.40
CA ALA A 27 -0.31 8.40 -4.20
C ALA A 27 -1.00 7.57 -5.30
N GLU A 28 -0.64 7.80 -6.55
CA GLU A 28 -1.17 7.04 -7.70
C GLU A 28 -0.73 5.58 -7.63
N ALA A 29 0.53 5.32 -7.30
CA ALA A 29 1.05 3.96 -7.12
C ALA A 29 0.31 3.20 -6.01
N ALA A 30 0.13 3.80 -4.83
CA ALA A 30 -0.63 3.20 -3.74
C ALA A 30 -2.08 2.90 -4.14
N THR A 31 -2.71 3.84 -4.85
CA THR A 31 -4.08 3.68 -5.35
C THR A 31 -4.21 2.51 -6.33
N LEU A 32 -3.25 2.37 -7.26
CA LEU A 32 -3.19 1.25 -8.19
C LEU A 32 -3.05 -0.10 -7.48
N VAL A 33 -2.11 -0.20 -6.54
CA VAL A 33 -1.88 -1.44 -5.78
C VAL A 33 -3.11 -1.81 -4.96
N ASN A 34 -3.69 -0.85 -4.22
CA ASN A 34 -4.92 -1.09 -3.45
C ASN A 34 -6.05 -1.58 -4.34
N SER A 35 -6.19 -1.04 -5.55
CA SER A 35 -7.18 -1.53 -6.51
C SER A 35 -6.96 -2.98 -6.92
N ILE A 36 -5.72 -3.34 -7.29
CA ILE A 36 -5.39 -4.70 -7.73
C ILE A 36 -5.69 -5.70 -6.63
N LEU A 37 -5.45 -5.31 -5.37
CA LEU A 37 -5.71 -6.11 -4.19
C LEU A 37 -7.16 -6.03 -3.69
N GLU A 38 -8.05 -5.32 -4.41
CA GLU A 38 -9.44 -5.06 -4.01
C GLU A 38 -9.57 -4.48 -2.58
N ARG A 39 -8.60 -3.65 -2.18
CA ARG A 39 -8.59 -2.88 -0.92
C ARG A 39 -9.42 -1.61 -1.12
N THR A 40 -10.37 -1.36 -0.23
CA THR A 40 -11.39 -0.31 -0.43
C THR A 40 -11.44 0.66 0.75
N PRO A 41 -10.35 1.40 1.04
CA PRO A 41 -10.27 2.22 2.25
C PRO A 41 -11.28 3.36 2.28
N HIS A 42 -11.62 3.77 3.49
CA HIS A 42 -12.57 4.83 3.82
C HIS A 42 -12.02 5.66 4.97
N LYS A 43 -11.84 6.98 4.76
CA LYS A 43 -11.09 7.83 5.70
C LYS A 43 -11.73 7.90 7.09
N GLU A 44 -13.05 7.77 7.16
CA GLU A 44 -13.84 7.79 8.41
C GLU A 44 -13.85 6.42 9.13
N ARG A 45 -13.15 5.41 8.61
CA ARG A 45 -13.13 4.04 9.16
C ARG A 45 -11.70 3.52 9.38
N LEU A 46 -10.77 4.46 9.54
CA LEU A 46 -9.38 4.20 9.90
C LEU A 46 -9.23 4.27 11.43
N LEU A 47 -8.18 3.64 11.96
CA LEU A 47 -7.89 3.66 13.40
C LEU A 47 -7.06 4.88 13.79
N ASP A 48 -7.25 5.39 15.00
CA ASP A 48 -6.58 6.61 15.47
C ASP A 48 -5.08 6.42 15.75
N ASP A 49 -4.70 5.23 16.19
CA ASP A 49 -3.34 4.82 16.54
C ASP A 49 -2.50 4.40 15.32
N MET A 50 -3.06 4.52 14.10
CA MET A 50 -2.34 4.21 12.88
C MET A 50 -1.10 5.08 12.70
N LYS A 51 -0.10 4.54 12.01
CA LYS A 51 1.03 5.32 11.52
C LYS A 51 0.51 6.43 10.61
N ARG A 52 0.91 7.67 10.92
CA ARG A 52 0.64 8.87 10.10
C ARG A 52 1.95 9.42 9.57
N TRP A 53 1.84 10.15 8.47
CA TRP A 53 2.98 10.69 7.74
C TRP A 53 2.88 12.21 7.64
N PRO A 54 3.93 12.98 7.98
CA PRO A 54 3.88 14.45 7.90
C PRO A 54 3.59 15.00 6.50
N ASP A 55 3.97 14.26 5.46
CA ASP A 55 3.74 14.57 4.04
C ASP A 55 2.41 14.01 3.49
N ASN A 56 1.60 13.37 4.33
CA ASN A 56 0.23 12.94 4.04
C ASN A 56 -0.69 13.32 5.22
N ALA A 57 -0.70 14.60 5.57
CA ALA A 57 -1.35 15.10 6.78
C ALA A 57 -2.82 15.54 6.60
N ASP A 58 -3.20 15.98 5.39
CA ASP A 58 -4.57 16.43 5.13
C ASP A 58 -5.49 15.25 4.81
N SER A 59 -6.42 14.96 5.72
CA SER A 59 -7.38 13.87 5.55
C SER A 59 -8.47 14.15 4.51
N ASN A 60 -8.57 15.38 4.01
CA ASN A 60 -9.49 15.75 2.93
C ASN A 60 -8.92 15.45 1.55
N GLU A 61 -7.61 15.21 1.44
CA GLU A 61 -6.99 14.84 0.18
C GLU A 61 -7.46 13.47 -0.32
N TRP A 62 -7.66 13.37 -1.63
CA TRP A 62 -8.23 12.17 -2.27
C TRP A 62 -7.38 10.91 -2.03
N TYR A 63 -6.07 11.09 -1.87
CA TYR A 63 -5.10 10.00 -1.68
C TYR A 63 -4.86 9.65 -0.22
N TYR A 64 -5.36 10.42 0.75
CA TYR A 64 -5.03 10.23 2.16
C TYR A 64 -5.28 8.78 2.62
N ALA A 65 -6.51 8.29 2.40
CA ALA A 65 -6.90 6.94 2.78
C ALA A 65 -6.13 5.86 1.99
N GLN A 66 -5.66 6.16 0.78
CA GLN A 66 -4.90 5.21 -0.05
C GLN A 66 -3.50 4.99 0.51
N ILE A 67 -2.86 6.05 0.99
CA ILE A 67 -1.55 5.98 1.64
C ILE A 67 -1.67 5.28 3.00
N GLN A 68 -2.71 5.57 3.79
CA GLN A 68 -2.91 4.90 5.07
C GLN A 68 -3.09 3.38 4.89
N GLU A 69 -3.93 2.99 3.93
CA GLU A 69 -4.17 1.59 3.53
C GLU A 69 -2.92 0.85 3.08
N ALA A 70 -2.03 1.52 2.36
CA ALA A 70 -0.80 0.90 1.85
C ALA A 70 0.30 0.78 2.91
N THR A 71 0.22 1.53 4.02
CA THR A 71 1.34 1.70 4.96
C THR A 71 1.09 1.19 6.37
N ASN A 72 -0.15 0.83 6.68
CA ASN A 72 -0.51 0.22 7.95
C ASN A 72 -1.01 -1.20 7.67
N SER A 73 -0.42 -2.20 8.33
CA SER A 73 -0.98 -3.54 8.33
C SER A 73 -2.12 -3.60 9.36
N HIS A 74 -3.27 -4.15 8.97
CA HIS A 74 -4.44 -4.19 9.84
C HIS A 74 -5.35 -5.38 9.49
N GLU A 75 -6.18 -5.76 10.45
CA GLU A 75 -7.38 -6.56 10.23
C GLU A 75 -8.51 -5.65 9.73
N TYR A 76 -9.50 -6.21 9.02
CA TYR A 76 -10.64 -5.45 8.52
C TYR A 76 -11.91 -6.28 8.47
N GLU A 77 -13.05 -5.58 8.51
CA GLU A 77 -14.36 -6.14 8.20
C GLU A 77 -14.95 -5.47 6.96
N ARG A 78 -15.65 -6.27 6.13
CA ARG A 78 -16.46 -5.78 5.02
C ARG A 78 -17.64 -6.71 4.76
N THR A 79 -18.81 -6.13 4.48
CA THR A 79 -20.02 -6.92 4.16
C THR A 79 -19.88 -7.68 2.85
N ASN A 80 -19.28 -7.06 1.83
CA ASN A 80 -18.86 -7.70 0.58
C ASN A 80 -17.81 -6.84 -0.14
N LYS A 81 -17.31 -7.32 -1.30
CA LYS A 81 -16.27 -6.66 -2.11
C LYS A 81 -16.68 -5.29 -2.69
N SER A 82 -17.98 -5.00 -2.79
CA SER A 82 -18.50 -3.73 -3.28
C SER A 82 -18.56 -2.65 -2.19
N TYR A 83 -18.45 -3.04 -0.92
CA TYR A 83 -18.44 -2.11 0.20
C TYR A 83 -17.01 -1.71 0.61
N ARG A 84 -16.94 -0.54 1.24
CA ARG A 84 -15.75 0.00 1.88
C ARG A 84 -15.44 -0.80 3.14
N GLU A 85 -14.18 -1.14 3.33
CA GLU A 85 -13.72 -1.80 4.55
C GLU A 85 -13.70 -0.88 5.76
N THR A 86 -13.77 -1.48 6.94
CA THR A 86 -13.57 -0.86 8.25
C THR A 86 -12.37 -1.52 8.91
N TRP A 87 -11.37 -0.75 9.32
CA TRP A 87 -10.24 -1.29 10.07
C TRP A 87 -10.67 -1.66 11.48
N THR A 88 -10.33 -2.88 11.92
CA THR A 88 -10.72 -3.38 13.23
C THR A 88 -9.56 -3.45 14.21
N LYS A 89 -8.33 -3.64 13.71
CA LYS A 89 -7.14 -3.75 14.55
C LYS A 89 -5.86 -3.54 13.75
N LEU A 90 -4.90 -2.78 14.30
CA LEU A 90 -3.56 -2.69 13.74
C LEU A 90 -2.74 -3.95 14.04
N LEU A 91 -2.00 -4.41 13.03
CA LEU A 91 -1.04 -5.49 13.16
C LEU A 91 0.34 -4.93 13.46
N SER A 92 1.11 -5.65 14.28
CA SER A 92 2.48 -5.27 14.61
C SER A 92 3.34 -5.18 13.35
N VAL A 93 4.20 -4.16 13.28
CA VAL A 93 5.21 -4.05 12.22
C VAL A 93 6.10 -5.28 12.26
N ARG A 94 6.26 -5.91 11.11
CA ARG A 94 7.06 -7.13 10.96
C ARG A 94 8.55 -6.82 11.18
N ASP A 95 9.23 -7.64 11.97
CA ASP A 95 10.67 -7.56 12.16
C ASP A 95 11.39 -8.17 10.95
N TRP A 96 11.62 -7.32 9.95
CA TRP A 96 12.30 -7.72 8.71
C TRP A 96 13.75 -8.11 8.94
N VAL A 97 14.42 -7.54 9.94
CA VAL A 97 15.82 -7.86 10.26
C VAL A 97 15.92 -9.29 10.80
N ALA A 98 15.01 -9.67 11.69
CA ALA A 98 14.94 -11.05 12.18
C ALA A 98 14.67 -12.04 11.06
N LEU A 99 13.70 -11.74 10.18
CA LEU A 99 13.36 -12.62 9.05
C LEU A 99 14.47 -12.73 8.01
N GLU A 100 15.14 -11.63 7.69
CA GLU A 100 16.30 -11.64 6.77
C GLU A 100 17.44 -12.46 7.36
N LYS A 101 17.70 -12.34 8.66
CA LYS A 101 18.71 -13.14 9.37
C LYS A 101 18.37 -14.63 9.33
N GLU A 102 17.12 -15.01 9.61
CA GLU A 102 16.66 -16.40 9.56
C GLU A 102 16.78 -16.98 8.15
N TRP A 103 16.29 -16.25 7.13
CA TRP A 103 16.37 -16.67 5.73
C TRP A 103 17.82 -16.79 5.25
N SER A 104 18.65 -15.78 5.54
CA SER A 104 20.08 -15.80 5.20
C SER A 104 20.77 -16.98 5.90
N SER A 105 20.51 -17.23 7.18
CA SER A 105 21.12 -18.37 7.89
C SER A 105 20.72 -19.73 7.33
N SER A 106 19.51 -19.85 6.78
CA SER A 106 18.97 -21.11 6.25
C SER A 106 19.36 -21.37 4.78
N ASN A 107 19.60 -20.30 4.00
CA ASN A 107 19.89 -20.38 2.57
C ASN A 107 21.31 -19.91 2.18
N SER A 108 22.18 -19.60 3.14
CA SER A 108 23.58 -19.34 2.85
C SER A 108 24.29 -20.65 2.54
N SER A 109 24.79 -20.79 1.31
CA SER A 109 25.86 -21.75 1.03
C SER A 109 27.17 -21.25 1.63
N SER A 110 28.05 -22.18 2.05
CA SER A 110 29.40 -21.84 2.49
C SER A 110 30.19 -21.24 1.33
N ASN A 111 30.22 -19.92 1.20
CA ASN A 111 31.08 -19.26 0.22
C ASN A 111 32.48 -19.04 0.84
N PRO A 112 33.56 -19.68 0.36
CA PRO A 112 34.89 -19.60 1.00
C PRO A 112 35.67 -18.32 0.66
N GLY A 113 35.10 -17.40 -0.11
CA GLY A 113 35.76 -16.17 -0.54
C GLY A 113 35.63 -15.05 0.50
N SER A 114 36.71 -14.78 1.26
CA SER A 114 36.84 -13.53 2.02
C SER A 114 36.89 -12.35 1.07
N VAL A 115 35.89 -11.46 1.12
CA VAL A 115 35.97 -10.14 0.49
C VAL A 115 36.58 -9.18 1.50
N THR A 116 37.87 -8.90 1.34
CA THR A 116 38.56 -7.83 2.08
C THR A 116 38.15 -6.49 1.47
N LYS A 117 37.74 -5.54 2.32
CA LYS A 117 37.28 -4.20 1.92
C LYS A 117 38.38 -3.37 1.28
#